data_AF-A0A949LWM6-F1
#
_entry.id   AF-A0A949LWM6-F1
#
_cell.length_a   1.000
_cell.length_b   1.000
_cell.length_c   1.000
_cell.angle_alpha   90.00
_cell.angle_beta   90.00
_cell.angle_gamma   90.00
#
_symmetry.space_group_name_H-M   'P 1'
#
loop_
_entity.id
_entity.type
_entity.pdbx_description
1 polymer ?
#
loop_
_entity_poly.entity_id
_entity_poly.type
_entity_poly.pdbx_seq_one_letter_code
_entity_poly.pdbx_strand_id
1 'polypeptide(L)'
;MIEMSVRSRFEALASSGAASPGELAKAARGGDVSAARDLAALFARAGFIDPGVIASVYDAAAAGWIDQVATPEHASQAGALEAPAQLWKDFWDFLEDDSPTDAGGFTMRTAALGGRLDAGFEARAIAASLEFSGVREAAAQGWPERFRIEDLARCPEGSLGWEFHELIVKNGFDLEVLDRDALGLAKLTPPLDYLNVRILQCHDLWHIIGGYRTTSLHEVAISGFQLGQFGHNYSAQFLAVVTAKASLVRPEGVPLLFDVILTAWRHARNTPQLLGADWPALWNLPADAVRQRLGVTPYASPFPADLFEQLQAQAA
;
A
#
# COMPACT_ATOMS: atom_id res chain seq x y z
N MET A 1 -15.78 14.05 16.76
CA MET A 1 -15.00 15.17 16.18
C MET A 1 -13.63 15.18 16.84
N ILE A 2 -12.57 15.17 16.04
CA ILE A 2 -11.17 15.16 16.48
C ILE A 2 -10.80 16.57 16.95
N GLU A 3 -10.25 16.68 18.16
CA GLU A 3 -9.86 17.96 18.76
C GLU A 3 -8.84 18.74 17.92
N MET A 4 -8.95 20.08 17.89
CA MET A 4 -8.05 20.95 17.13
C MET A 4 -6.58 20.81 17.56
N SER A 5 -6.33 20.63 18.85
CA SER A 5 -4.98 20.39 19.39
C SER A 5 -4.34 19.13 18.80
N VAL A 6 -5.12 18.07 18.63
CA VAL A 6 -4.69 16.80 18.02
C VAL A 6 -4.42 16.99 16.53
N ARG A 7 -5.29 17.70 15.81
CA ARG A 7 -5.08 18.02 14.39
C ARG A 7 -3.80 18.82 14.18
N SER A 8 -3.62 19.90 14.94
CA SER A 8 -2.41 20.74 14.86
C SER A 8 -1.13 19.96 15.15
N ARG A 9 -1.13 19.05 16.12
CA ARG A 9 0.02 18.18 16.39
C ARG A 9 0.28 17.23 15.21
N PHE A 10 -0.76 16.60 14.68
CA PHE A 10 -0.65 15.67 13.55
C PHE A 10 -0.08 16.38 12.30
N GLU A 11 -0.62 17.54 11.94
CA GLU A 11 -0.15 18.33 10.80
C GLU A 11 1.29 18.82 10.99
N ALA A 12 1.64 19.30 12.20
CA ALA A 12 2.99 19.75 12.50
C ALA A 12 4.01 18.60 12.43
N LEU A 13 3.64 17.41 12.91
CA LEU A 13 4.51 16.25 12.84
C LEU A 13 4.63 15.71 11.41
N ALA A 14 3.54 15.66 10.65
CA ALA A 14 3.59 15.30 9.23
C ALA A 14 4.49 16.27 8.45
N SER A 15 4.40 17.57 8.72
CA SER A 15 5.16 18.60 8.00
C SER A 15 6.65 18.63 8.39
N SER A 16 6.97 18.38 9.67
CA SER A 16 8.36 18.38 10.16
C SER A 16 9.08 17.04 9.99
N GLY A 17 8.36 15.91 10.08
CA GLY A 17 8.96 14.57 10.17
C GLY A 17 9.79 14.35 11.44
N ALA A 18 9.68 15.23 12.45
CA ALA A 18 10.59 15.30 13.58
C ALA A 18 10.28 14.30 14.72
N ALA A 19 10.22 13.01 14.40
CA ALA A 19 10.14 11.93 15.37
C ALA A 19 10.78 10.64 14.85
N SER A 20 11.12 9.72 15.76
CA SER A 20 11.65 8.40 15.42
C SER A 20 10.50 7.41 15.13
N PRO A 21 10.29 6.97 13.88
CA PRO A 21 9.21 6.05 13.56
C PRO A 21 9.30 4.73 14.33
N GLY A 22 10.52 4.24 14.57
CA GLY A 22 10.75 3.00 15.31
C GLY A 22 10.42 3.10 16.80
N GLU A 23 10.78 4.22 17.46
CA GLU A 23 10.42 4.43 18.87
C GLU A 23 8.90 4.58 19.03
N LEU A 24 8.26 5.33 18.13
CA LEU A 24 6.81 5.48 18.09
C LEU A 24 6.12 4.14 17.85
N ALA A 25 6.62 3.33 16.91
CA ALA A 25 6.06 2.01 16.63
C ALA A 25 6.17 1.07 17.85
N LYS A 26 7.31 1.07 18.52
CA LYS A 26 7.52 0.28 19.74
C LYS A 26 6.57 0.69 20.86
N ALA A 27 6.42 2.01 21.08
CA ALA A 27 5.51 2.54 22.09
C ALA A 27 4.04 2.25 21.75
N ALA A 28 3.64 2.44 20.48
CA ALA A 28 2.31 2.14 19.99
C ALA A 28 1.94 0.65 20.14
N ARG A 29 2.88 -0.26 19.85
CA ARG A 29 2.71 -1.70 20.10
C ARG A 29 2.54 -2.01 21.59
N GLY A 30 3.16 -1.22 22.46
CA GLY A 30 2.98 -1.26 23.92
C GLY A 30 1.67 -0.66 24.43
N GLY A 31 0.79 -0.15 23.55
CA GLY A 31 -0.50 0.42 23.90
C GLY A 31 -0.53 1.95 24.00
N ASP A 32 0.54 2.66 23.66
CA ASP A 32 0.55 4.12 23.62
C ASP A 32 -0.21 4.66 22.39
N VAL A 33 -1.44 5.10 22.62
CA VAL A 33 -2.31 5.68 21.58
C VAL A 33 -1.74 6.99 21.04
N SER A 34 -1.04 7.80 21.85
CA SER A 34 -0.41 9.03 21.37
C SER A 34 0.72 8.71 20.39
N ALA A 35 1.54 7.71 20.71
CA ALA A 35 2.59 7.25 19.82
C ALA A 35 2.02 6.70 18.50
N ALA A 36 0.88 6.00 18.55
CA ALA A 36 0.20 5.51 17.34
C ALA A 36 -0.28 6.65 16.43
N ARG A 37 -0.81 7.74 17.01
CA ARG A 37 -1.24 8.94 16.27
C ARG A 37 -0.06 9.66 15.63
N ASP A 38 1.03 9.80 16.40
CA ASP A 38 2.25 10.43 15.90
C ASP A 38 2.88 9.59 14.77
N LEU A 39 2.87 8.25 14.87
CA LEU A 39 3.33 7.37 13.80
C LEU A 39 2.43 7.46 12.57
N ALA A 40 1.11 7.53 12.73
CA ALA A 40 0.18 7.76 11.63
C ALA A 40 0.42 9.10 10.93
N ALA A 41 0.88 10.14 11.64
CA ALA A 41 1.29 11.41 11.04
C ALA A 41 2.54 11.25 10.15
N LEU A 42 3.50 10.41 10.55
CA LEU A 42 4.67 10.10 9.73
C LEU A 42 4.30 9.27 8.49
N PHE A 43 3.32 8.36 8.59
CA PHE A 43 2.77 7.69 7.40
C PHE A 43 2.03 8.67 6.49
N ALA A 44 1.28 9.63 7.04
CA ALA A 44 0.64 10.69 6.27
C ALA A 44 1.67 11.59 5.57
N ARG A 45 2.79 11.90 6.21
CA ARG A 45 3.94 12.54 5.55
C ARG A 45 4.38 11.72 4.34
N ALA A 46 4.68 10.45 4.54
CA ALA A 46 5.16 9.56 3.47
C ALA A 46 4.17 9.43 2.30
N GLY A 47 2.86 9.44 2.57
CA GLY A 47 1.83 9.31 1.53
C GLY A 47 1.47 10.60 0.80
N PHE A 48 1.44 11.74 1.51
CA PHE A 48 0.84 12.98 0.98
C PHE A 48 1.80 14.16 0.85
N ILE A 49 3.00 14.09 1.43
CA ILE A 49 3.93 15.23 1.48
C ILE A 49 5.27 14.83 0.87
N ASP A 50 5.88 13.77 1.39
CA ASP A 50 7.27 13.44 1.12
C ASP A 50 7.43 11.93 0.90
N PRO A 51 7.13 11.43 -0.31
CA PRO A 51 7.31 10.02 -0.63
C PRO A 51 8.77 9.56 -0.51
N GLY A 52 9.75 10.50 -0.51
CA GLY A 52 11.16 10.18 -0.28
C GLY A 52 11.44 9.54 1.07
N VAL A 53 10.55 9.69 2.06
CA VAL A 53 10.70 9.06 3.37
C VAL A 53 9.96 7.72 3.51
N ILE A 54 9.29 7.20 2.46
CA ILE A 54 8.53 5.93 2.55
C ILE A 54 9.42 4.80 3.08
N ALA A 55 10.57 4.56 2.45
CA ALA A 55 11.43 3.44 2.83
C ALA A 55 11.94 3.57 4.26
N SER A 56 12.44 4.76 4.64
CA SER A 56 12.99 4.99 5.97
C SER A 56 11.94 4.94 7.09
N VAL A 57 10.76 5.52 6.87
CA VAL A 57 9.67 5.51 7.85
C VAL A 57 9.13 4.12 8.07
N TYR A 58 8.84 3.38 7.00
CA TYR A 58 8.27 2.04 7.12
C TYR A 58 9.28 1.00 7.59
N ASP A 59 10.55 1.07 7.16
CA ASP A 59 11.59 0.18 7.68
C ASP A 59 11.82 0.41 9.19
N ALA A 60 11.91 1.68 9.62
CA ALA A 60 12.06 2.00 11.05
C ALA A 60 10.83 1.59 11.86
N ALA A 61 9.62 1.85 11.35
CA ALA A 61 8.38 1.44 12.01
C ALA A 61 8.27 -0.09 12.12
N ALA A 62 8.60 -0.82 11.06
CA ALA A 62 8.60 -2.28 11.06
C ALA A 62 9.66 -2.85 12.02
N ALA A 63 10.84 -2.24 12.11
CA ALA A 63 11.86 -2.62 13.08
C ALA A 63 11.39 -2.41 14.52
N GLY A 64 10.80 -1.25 14.83
CA GLY A 64 10.26 -0.96 16.16
C GLY A 64 9.03 -1.78 16.54
N TRP A 65 8.21 -2.16 15.55
CA TRP A 65 7.01 -2.95 15.77
C TRP A 65 7.31 -4.45 15.86
N ILE A 66 8.10 -5.03 14.97
CA ILE A 66 8.27 -6.49 14.84
C ILE A 66 9.55 -6.99 15.57
N ASP A 67 10.44 -6.08 15.95
CA ASP A 67 11.64 -6.30 16.79
C ASP A 67 12.74 -7.17 16.14
N GLN A 68 12.87 -7.18 14.80
CA GLN A 68 13.77 -8.13 14.10
C GLN A 68 14.35 -7.70 12.74
N VAL A 69 14.42 -6.41 12.38
CA VAL A 69 14.97 -6.01 11.06
C VAL A 69 16.28 -5.26 11.18
N ALA A 70 17.28 -5.68 10.42
CA ALA A 70 18.44 -4.85 10.08
C ALA A 70 17.96 -3.78 9.08
N THR A 71 17.78 -2.56 9.56
CA THR A 71 17.44 -1.41 8.71
C THR A 71 18.64 -1.06 7.85
N PRO A 72 18.51 -1.00 6.51
CA PRO A 72 19.47 -0.27 5.70
C PRO A 72 19.59 1.16 6.25
N GLU A 73 20.80 1.71 6.32
CA GLU A 73 20.96 3.13 6.63
C GLU A 73 20.34 3.94 5.49
N HIS A 74 19.19 4.55 5.77
CA HIS A 74 18.58 5.51 4.87
C HIS A 74 19.18 6.88 5.16
N ALA A 75 19.73 7.53 4.14
CA ALA A 75 20.12 8.93 4.23
C ALA A 75 18.85 9.80 4.37
N SER A 76 18.37 10.02 5.58
CA SER A 76 17.24 10.91 5.86
C SER A 76 17.76 12.31 6.18
N GLN A 77 17.75 13.20 5.20
CA GLN A 77 17.70 14.64 5.44
C GLN A 77 16.52 15.23 4.68
N ALA A 78 15.30 14.89 5.11
CA ALA A 78 14.14 15.60 4.66
C ALA A 78 13.93 16.85 5.53
N GLY A 79 13.98 18.03 4.92
CA GLY A 79 13.58 19.27 5.58
C GLY A 79 12.08 19.31 5.85
N ALA A 80 11.65 20.31 6.61
CA ALA A 80 10.23 20.58 6.78
C ALA A 80 9.58 20.87 5.41
N LEU A 81 8.43 20.25 5.16
CA LEU A 81 7.63 20.41 3.95
C LEU A 81 6.18 20.58 4.37
N GLU A 82 5.55 21.65 3.90
CA GLU A 82 4.16 21.96 4.22
C GLU A 82 3.22 21.35 3.18
N ALA A 83 2.10 20.80 3.64
CA ALA A 83 1.04 20.34 2.77
C ALA A 83 0.06 21.49 2.45
N PRO A 84 -0.63 21.48 1.30
CA PRO A 84 -1.69 22.45 1.03
C PRO A 84 -2.81 22.39 2.08
N ALA A 85 -3.29 23.53 2.57
CA ALA A 85 -4.35 23.57 3.60
C ALA A 85 -5.62 22.81 3.19
N GLN A 86 -5.94 22.80 1.89
CA GLN A 86 -7.09 22.06 1.36
C GLN A 86 -6.93 20.55 1.50
N LEU A 87 -5.71 20.02 1.40
CA LEU A 87 -5.44 18.60 1.64
C LEU A 87 -5.83 18.23 3.08
N TRP A 88 -5.39 19.01 4.07
CA TRP A 88 -5.74 18.74 5.46
C TRP A 88 -7.23 18.84 5.71
N LYS A 89 -7.89 19.86 5.16
CA LYS A 89 -9.35 19.98 5.26
C LYS A 89 -10.04 18.71 4.74
N ASP A 90 -9.73 18.28 3.52
CA ASP A 90 -10.37 17.12 2.89
C ASP A 90 -9.99 15.80 3.59
N PHE A 91 -8.76 15.71 4.11
CA PHE A 91 -8.29 14.57 4.91
C PHE A 91 -9.07 14.43 6.22
N TRP A 92 -9.25 15.53 6.97
CA TRP A 92 -10.03 15.52 8.20
C TRP A 92 -11.50 15.20 7.96
N ASP A 93 -12.10 15.80 6.92
CA ASP A 93 -13.48 15.51 6.52
C ASP A 93 -13.66 14.01 6.20
N PHE A 94 -12.65 13.37 5.58
CA PHE A 94 -12.68 11.93 5.33
C PHE A 94 -12.59 11.11 6.63
N LEU A 95 -11.68 11.45 7.54
CA LEU A 95 -11.54 10.71 8.79
C LEU A 95 -12.79 10.78 9.68
N GLU A 96 -13.47 11.92 9.69
CA GLU A 96 -14.65 12.16 10.51
C GLU A 96 -15.96 11.63 9.92
N ASP A 97 -15.95 11.27 8.63
CA ASP A 97 -17.09 10.64 8.00
C ASP A 97 -17.21 9.17 8.40
N ASP A 98 -18.30 8.87 9.10
CA ASP A 98 -18.69 7.55 9.58
C ASP A 98 -19.73 6.88 8.68
N SER A 99 -20.08 7.50 7.55
CA SER A 99 -20.97 6.90 6.56
C SER A 99 -20.41 5.56 6.08
N PRO A 100 -21.26 4.50 6.01
CA PRO A 100 -20.85 3.21 5.45
C PRO A 100 -20.25 3.43 4.05
N THR A 101 -19.03 2.92 3.86
CA THR A 101 -18.29 3.04 2.61
C THR A 101 -17.72 1.66 2.30
N ASP A 102 -17.94 1.16 1.09
CA ASP A 102 -17.30 -0.07 0.62
C ASP A 102 -15.84 0.16 0.19
N ALA A 103 -15.13 -0.90 -0.19
CA ALA A 103 -13.72 -0.81 -0.58
C ALA A 103 -13.51 0.12 -1.79
N GLY A 104 -14.43 0.12 -2.77
CA GLY A 104 -14.37 0.99 -3.94
C GLY A 104 -14.54 2.46 -3.58
N GLY A 105 -15.52 2.79 -2.74
CA GLY A 105 -15.76 4.14 -2.25
C GLY A 105 -14.58 4.67 -1.42
N PHE A 106 -13.98 3.83 -0.56
CA PHE A 106 -12.81 4.21 0.21
C PHE A 106 -11.62 4.52 -0.71
N THR A 107 -11.44 3.70 -1.75
CA THR A 107 -10.41 3.87 -2.76
C THR A 107 -10.56 5.19 -3.50
N MET A 108 -11.77 5.49 -3.99
CA MET A 108 -12.04 6.74 -4.70
C MET A 108 -11.80 7.98 -3.83
N ARG A 109 -12.22 7.94 -2.57
CA ARG A 109 -12.01 9.06 -1.62
C ARG A 109 -10.54 9.27 -1.30
N THR A 110 -9.78 8.19 -1.14
CA THR A 110 -8.32 8.26 -0.97
C THR A 110 -7.66 8.86 -2.21
N ALA A 111 -8.01 8.39 -3.40
CA ALA A 111 -7.48 8.91 -4.66
C ALA A 111 -7.81 10.40 -4.86
N ALA A 112 -9.00 10.85 -4.42
CA ALA A 112 -9.40 12.25 -4.50
C ALA A 112 -8.49 13.19 -3.67
N LEU A 113 -7.92 12.71 -2.55
CA LEU A 113 -6.91 13.46 -1.79
C LEU A 113 -5.63 13.67 -2.61
N GLY A 114 -5.29 12.75 -3.51
CA GLY A 114 -4.19 12.90 -4.47
C GLY A 114 -4.35 14.14 -5.38
N GLY A 115 -5.58 14.59 -5.61
CA GLY A 115 -5.87 15.84 -6.32
C GLY A 115 -5.60 17.12 -5.52
N ARG A 116 -5.06 17.01 -4.30
CA ARG A 116 -4.70 18.13 -3.41
C ARG A 116 -3.20 18.23 -3.12
N LEU A 117 -2.38 17.39 -3.75
CA LEU A 117 -0.93 17.38 -3.57
C LEU A 117 -0.29 18.65 -4.16
N ASP A 118 0.84 19.07 -3.62
CA ASP A 118 1.58 20.21 -4.17
C ASP A 118 2.26 19.86 -5.50
N ALA A 119 2.61 20.90 -6.28
CA ALA A 119 3.23 20.74 -7.59
C ALA A 119 4.60 20.03 -7.56
N GLY A 120 5.30 20.01 -6.41
CA GLY A 120 6.56 19.31 -6.27
C GLY A 120 6.42 17.82 -5.94
N PHE A 121 5.21 17.35 -5.61
CA PHE A 121 5.00 15.97 -5.16
C PHE A 121 5.39 14.95 -6.23
N GLU A 122 5.00 15.16 -7.49
CA GLU A 122 5.30 14.22 -8.59
C GLU A 122 6.82 13.98 -8.73
N ALA A 123 7.61 15.05 -8.69
CA ALA A 123 9.07 14.95 -8.77
C ALA A 123 9.66 14.16 -7.59
N ARG A 124 9.14 14.37 -6.38
CA ARG A 124 9.55 13.60 -5.19
C ARG A 124 9.13 12.14 -5.30
N ALA A 125 7.93 11.86 -5.80
CA ALA A 125 7.42 10.52 -6.03
C ALA A 125 8.27 9.73 -7.04
N ILE A 126 8.65 10.37 -8.16
CA ILE A 126 9.57 9.79 -9.14
C ILE A 126 10.88 9.40 -8.46
N ALA A 127 11.52 10.36 -7.77
CA ALA A 127 12.79 10.12 -7.09
C ALA A 127 12.68 8.98 -6.07
N ALA A 128 11.65 9.00 -5.22
CA ALA A 128 11.41 7.98 -4.21
C ALA A 128 11.23 6.58 -4.81
N SER A 129 10.41 6.45 -5.86
CA SER A 129 10.14 5.15 -6.49
C SER A 129 11.41 4.52 -7.08
N LEU A 130 12.33 5.34 -7.57
CA LEU A 130 13.59 4.89 -8.17
C LEU A 130 14.62 4.40 -7.14
N GLU A 131 14.40 4.62 -5.85
CA GLU A 131 15.20 4.06 -4.75
C GLU A 131 14.77 2.62 -4.40
N PHE A 132 13.59 2.17 -4.85
CA PHE A 132 13.15 0.79 -4.67
C PHE A 132 13.84 -0.12 -5.69
N SER A 133 14.56 -1.13 -5.18
CA SER A 133 15.29 -2.10 -5.98
C SER A 133 14.42 -2.73 -7.07
N GLY A 134 14.91 -2.76 -8.31
CA GLY A 134 14.23 -3.38 -9.45
C GLY A 134 13.17 -2.49 -10.14
N VAL A 135 12.81 -1.32 -9.59
CA VAL A 135 11.88 -0.39 -10.25
C VAL A 135 12.48 0.16 -11.55
N ARG A 136 13.77 0.52 -11.53
CA ARG A 136 14.49 1.03 -12.72
C ARG A 136 14.51 0.00 -13.83
N GLU A 137 14.90 -1.22 -13.49
CA GLU A 137 15.01 -2.35 -14.42
C GLU A 137 13.64 -2.74 -14.99
N ALA A 138 12.60 -2.76 -14.15
CA ALA A 138 11.25 -3.06 -14.58
C ALA A 138 10.70 -1.97 -15.52
N ALA A 139 10.83 -0.68 -15.15
CA ALA A 139 10.38 0.43 -15.98
C ALA A 139 11.12 0.48 -17.34
N ALA A 140 12.38 0.04 -17.39
CA ALA A 140 13.15 -0.06 -18.63
C ALA A 140 12.62 -1.14 -19.59
N GLN A 141 11.74 -2.04 -19.16
CA GLN A 141 11.07 -3.01 -20.05
C GLN A 141 10.07 -2.32 -21.01
N GLY A 142 9.70 -1.07 -20.72
CA GLY A 142 8.77 -0.29 -21.52
C GLY A 142 7.32 -0.46 -21.09
N TRP A 143 6.42 0.19 -21.83
CA TRP A 143 5.00 0.25 -21.49
C TRP A 143 4.35 -1.16 -21.44
N PRO A 144 3.68 -1.54 -20.34
CA PRO A 144 3.15 -2.89 -20.18
C PRO A 144 2.00 -3.20 -21.14
N GLU A 145 2.15 -4.26 -21.94
CA GLU A 145 1.06 -4.80 -22.74
C GLU A 145 -0.08 -5.32 -21.85
N ARG A 146 -1.33 -5.15 -22.31
CA ARG A 146 -2.52 -5.61 -21.57
C ARG A 146 -2.55 -7.15 -21.52
N PHE A 147 -2.97 -7.69 -20.37
CA PHE A 147 -3.34 -9.09 -20.30
C PHE A 147 -4.66 -9.29 -21.04
N ARG A 148 -4.83 -10.46 -21.65
CA ARG A 148 -6.07 -10.82 -22.33
C ARG A 148 -6.76 -11.91 -21.55
N ILE A 149 -8.05 -11.71 -21.27
CA ILE A 149 -8.83 -12.71 -20.55
C ILE A 149 -8.88 -14.03 -21.32
N GLU A 150 -8.83 -13.99 -22.66
CA GLU A 150 -8.80 -15.18 -23.50
C GLU A 150 -7.52 -16.01 -23.33
N ASP A 151 -6.39 -15.37 -23.03
CA ASP A 151 -5.12 -16.08 -22.79
C ASP A 151 -5.18 -16.82 -21.46
N LEU A 152 -5.75 -16.18 -20.42
CA LEU A 152 -5.95 -16.77 -19.10
C LEU A 152 -6.97 -17.93 -19.16
N ALA A 153 -8.07 -17.76 -19.89
CA ALA A 153 -9.10 -18.79 -20.07
C ALA A 153 -8.61 -20.08 -20.76
N ARG A 154 -7.52 -20.00 -21.53
CA ARG A 154 -6.90 -21.16 -22.21
C ARG A 154 -5.90 -21.90 -21.34
N CYS A 155 -5.57 -21.37 -20.18
CA CYS A 155 -4.58 -21.98 -19.29
C CYS A 155 -5.14 -23.26 -18.63
N PRO A 156 -4.29 -24.25 -18.33
CA PRO A 156 -4.73 -25.49 -17.67
C PRO A 156 -5.39 -25.25 -16.31
N GLU A 157 -6.40 -26.04 -15.96
CA GLU A 157 -7.01 -26.01 -14.63
C GLU A 157 -5.94 -26.20 -13.53
N GLY A 158 -6.01 -25.38 -12.48
CA GLY A 158 -5.01 -25.35 -11.39
C GLY A 158 -3.68 -24.67 -11.75
N SER A 159 -3.57 -24.03 -12.91
CA SER A 159 -2.45 -23.13 -13.22
C SER A 159 -2.72 -21.71 -12.74
N LEU A 160 -1.66 -20.89 -12.65
CA LEU A 160 -1.75 -19.48 -12.27
C LEU A 160 -2.70 -18.69 -13.18
N GLY A 161 -2.60 -18.90 -14.50
CA GLY A 161 -3.48 -18.23 -15.46
C GLY A 161 -4.95 -18.61 -15.27
N TRP A 162 -5.22 -19.89 -14.98
CA TRP A 162 -6.57 -20.35 -14.69
C TRP A 162 -7.09 -19.80 -13.35
N GLU A 163 -6.29 -19.85 -12.28
CA GLU A 163 -6.67 -19.28 -10.98
C GLU A 163 -6.95 -17.78 -11.08
N PHE A 164 -6.14 -17.05 -11.85
CA PHE A 164 -6.33 -15.62 -12.07
C PHE A 164 -7.58 -15.33 -12.92
N HIS A 165 -7.84 -16.13 -13.96
CA HIS A 165 -9.09 -16.06 -14.72
C HIS A 165 -10.32 -16.23 -13.80
N GLU A 166 -10.32 -17.28 -12.98
CA GLU A 166 -11.44 -17.59 -12.08
C GLU A 166 -11.66 -16.48 -11.05
N LEU A 167 -10.58 -15.89 -10.51
CA LEU A 167 -10.67 -14.76 -9.59
C LEU A 167 -11.40 -13.57 -10.23
N ILE A 168 -10.98 -13.18 -11.44
CA ILE A 168 -11.54 -12.05 -12.17
C ILE A 168 -13.00 -12.30 -12.54
N VAL A 169 -13.30 -13.46 -13.12
CA VAL A 169 -14.67 -13.80 -13.57
C VAL A 169 -15.63 -13.94 -12.40
N LYS A 170 -15.24 -14.61 -11.30
CA LYS A 170 -16.10 -14.84 -10.14
C LYS A 170 -16.48 -13.54 -9.42
N ASN A 171 -15.54 -12.60 -9.34
CA ASN A 171 -15.78 -11.32 -8.70
C ASN A 171 -16.45 -10.30 -9.65
N GLY A 172 -16.61 -10.63 -10.93
CA GLY A 172 -17.13 -9.70 -11.94
C GLY A 172 -16.21 -8.52 -12.17
N PHE A 173 -14.91 -8.72 -11.99
CA PHE A 173 -13.89 -7.68 -12.14
C PHE A 173 -13.42 -7.58 -13.59
N ASP A 174 -12.88 -6.42 -13.93
CA ASP A 174 -12.02 -6.25 -15.10
C ASP A 174 -10.58 -6.62 -14.72
N LEU A 175 -9.77 -7.07 -15.69
CA LEU A 175 -8.34 -7.35 -15.48
C LEU A 175 -7.55 -6.15 -14.96
N GLU A 176 -8.09 -4.96 -15.18
CA GLU A 176 -7.67 -3.72 -14.55
C GLU A 176 -8.91 -3.03 -14.00
N VAL A 177 -8.97 -2.87 -12.69
CA VAL A 177 -10.14 -2.29 -11.99
C VAL A 177 -10.39 -0.83 -12.41
N LEU A 178 -9.39 -0.15 -12.97
CA LEU A 178 -9.50 1.21 -13.51
C LEU A 178 -8.98 1.27 -14.94
N ASP A 179 -9.66 2.05 -15.78
CA ASP A 179 -9.23 2.28 -17.16
C ASP A 179 -7.96 3.16 -17.20
N ARG A 180 -6.82 2.54 -17.44
CA ARG A 180 -5.51 3.22 -17.58
C ARG A 180 -5.48 4.31 -18.66
N ASP A 181 -6.30 4.20 -19.71
CA ASP A 181 -6.34 5.15 -20.82
C ASP A 181 -7.15 6.38 -20.43
N ALA A 182 -8.30 6.17 -19.77
CA ALA A 182 -9.10 7.25 -19.19
C ALA A 182 -8.34 8.01 -18.09
N LEU A 183 -7.55 7.30 -17.29
CA LEU A 183 -6.64 7.89 -16.30
C LEU A 183 -5.43 8.61 -16.92
N GLY A 184 -5.18 8.40 -18.21
CA GLY A 184 -4.05 9.01 -18.91
C GLY A 184 -2.70 8.58 -18.36
N LEU A 185 -2.56 7.35 -17.84
CA LEU A 185 -1.34 6.88 -17.20
C LEU A 185 -0.11 6.96 -18.12
N ALA A 186 -0.32 6.83 -19.44
CA ALA A 186 0.74 6.97 -20.45
C ALA A 186 1.33 8.38 -20.56
N LYS A 187 0.71 9.37 -19.92
CA LYS A 187 1.16 10.76 -19.87
C LYS A 187 1.95 11.08 -18.60
N LEU A 188 1.98 10.17 -17.63
CA LEU A 188 2.77 10.35 -16.42
C LEU A 188 4.26 10.30 -16.76
N THR A 189 5.07 10.97 -15.95
CA THR A 189 6.52 10.94 -16.11
C THR A 189 7.07 9.58 -15.64
N PRO A 190 7.99 8.93 -16.39
CA PRO A 190 8.63 7.71 -15.93
C PRO A 190 9.37 7.86 -14.58
N PRO A 191 9.34 6.84 -13.70
CA PRO A 191 8.74 5.52 -13.91
C PRO A 191 7.27 5.41 -13.47
N LEU A 192 6.60 6.53 -13.14
CA LEU A 192 5.24 6.50 -12.57
C LEU A 192 4.21 5.96 -13.58
N ASP A 193 4.43 6.20 -14.87
CA ASP A 193 3.63 5.66 -15.96
C ASP A 193 3.58 4.11 -15.90
N TYR A 194 4.75 3.47 -15.92
CA TYR A 194 4.93 2.03 -15.83
C TYR A 194 4.41 1.48 -14.50
N LEU A 195 4.78 2.10 -13.38
CA LEU A 195 4.42 1.63 -12.04
C LEU A 195 2.92 1.56 -11.83
N ASN A 196 2.21 2.66 -12.10
CA ASN A 196 0.76 2.71 -11.90
C ASN A 196 0.05 1.69 -12.80
N VAL A 197 0.52 1.53 -14.04
CA VAL A 197 -0.03 0.54 -14.96
C VAL A 197 0.19 -0.90 -14.48
N ARG A 198 1.42 -1.27 -14.12
CA ARG A 198 1.71 -2.63 -13.65
C ARG A 198 0.94 -2.96 -12.40
N ILE A 199 0.76 -1.98 -11.52
CA ILE A 199 0.00 -2.17 -10.29
C ILE A 199 -1.47 -2.44 -10.59
N LEU A 200 -2.11 -1.65 -11.45
CA LEU A 200 -3.49 -1.92 -11.87
C LEU A 200 -3.65 -3.30 -12.49
N GLN A 201 -2.67 -3.71 -13.32
CA GLN A 201 -2.70 -4.96 -14.04
C GLN A 201 -2.41 -6.20 -13.16
N CYS A 202 -1.55 -6.06 -12.15
CA CYS A 202 -1.02 -7.19 -11.39
C CYS A 202 -1.51 -7.25 -9.94
N HIS A 203 -2.30 -6.29 -9.46
CA HIS A 203 -2.75 -6.26 -8.06
C HIS A 203 -3.42 -7.58 -7.63
N ASP A 204 -4.46 -8.01 -8.33
CA ASP A 204 -5.16 -9.28 -8.07
C ASP A 204 -4.26 -10.50 -8.29
N LEU A 205 -3.28 -10.41 -9.20
CA LEU A 205 -2.29 -11.46 -9.39
C LEU A 205 -1.34 -11.58 -8.20
N TRP A 206 -0.97 -10.45 -7.59
CA TRP A 206 -0.13 -10.42 -6.39
C TRP A 206 -0.89 -10.91 -5.16
N HIS A 207 -2.22 -10.86 -5.13
CA HIS A 207 -2.99 -11.60 -4.12
C HIS A 207 -2.68 -13.09 -4.19
N ILE A 208 -2.78 -13.68 -5.37
CA ILE A 208 -2.48 -15.10 -5.59
C ILE A 208 -1.02 -15.36 -5.20
N ILE A 209 -0.06 -14.73 -5.87
CA ILE A 209 1.36 -15.06 -5.70
C ILE A 209 1.87 -14.75 -4.28
N GLY A 210 1.49 -13.61 -3.72
CA GLY A 210 1.86 -13.20 -2.37
C GLY A 210 1.14 -13.96 -1.26
N GLY A 211 0.10 -14.75 -1.55
CA GLY A 211 -0.65 -15.51 -0.56
C GLY A 211 -1.66 -14.67 0.23
N TYR A 212 -2.16 -13.59 -0.36
CA TYR A 212 -3.21 -12.74 0.21
C TYR A 212 -4.57 -13.15 -0.36
N ARG A 213 -5.53 -13.50 0.51
CA ARG A 213 -6.95 -13.57 0.10
C ARG A 213 -7.50 -12.19 -0.29
N THR A 214 -8.53 -12.14 -1.11
CA THR A 214 -9.28 -10.92 -1.47
C THR A 214 -10.35 -10.63 -0.41
N THR A 215 -9.90 -10.34 0.81
CA THR A 215 -10.73 -9.97 1.97
C THR A 215 -10.33 -8.59 2.47
N SER A 216 -11.23 -7.89 3.15
CA SER A 216 -11.04 -6.50 3.56
C SER A 216 -9.76 -6.28 4.39
N LEU A 217 -9.42 -7.22 5.28
CA LEU A 217 -8.17 -7.14 6.06
C LEU A 217 -6.93 -7.35 5.18
N HIS A 218 -7.01 -8.27 4.23
CA HIS A 218 -5.90 -8.57 3.34
C HIS A 218 -5.70 -7.51 2.24
N GLU A 219 -6.72 -6.72 1.91
CA GLU A 219 -6.54 -5.50 1.10
C GLU A 219 -5.65 -4.46 1.80
N VAL A 220 -5.80 -4.35 3.13
CA VAL A 220 -4.88 -3.53 3.94
C VAL A 220 -3.48 -4.13 3.94
N ALA A 221 -3.38 -5.45 4.10
CA ALA A 221 -2.10 -6.16 4.10
C ALA A 221 -1.35 -6.00 2.76
N ILE A 222 -2.01 -6.29 1.64
CA ILE A 222 -1.37 -6.23 0.31
C ILE A 222 -0.97 -4.80 -0.04
N SER A 223 -1.68 -3.78 0.44
CA SER A 223 -1.25 -2.38 0.31
C SER A 223 0.12 -2.15 0.95
N GLY A 224 0.39 -2.75 2.12
CA GLY A 224 1.71 -2.77 2.75
C GLY A 224 2.76 -3.51 1.92
N PHE A 225 2.38 -4.63 1.32
CA PHE A 225 3.25 -5.40 0.42
C PHE A 225 3.63 -4.62 -0.84
N GLN A 226 2.65 -4.05 -1.54
CA GLN A 226 2.89 -3.24 -2.74
C GLN A 226 3.76 -2.02 -2.44
N LEU A 227 3.53 -1.37 -1.29
CA LEU A 227 4.35 -0.25 -0.87
C LEU A 227 5.81 -0.70 -0.63
N GLY A 228 6.03 -1.84 0.03
CA GLY A 228 7.36 -2.38 0.31
C GLY A 228 8.13 -2.87 -0.92
N GLN A 229 7.42 -3.34 -1.93
CA GLN A 229 8.02 -3.81 -3.17
C GLN A 229 8.37 -2.66 -4.12
N PHE A 230 7.52 -1.64 -4.26
CA PHE A 230 7.62 -0.67 -5.38
C PHE A 230 7.59 0.81 -4.97
N GLY A 231 7.39 1.13 -3.69
CA GLY A 231 7.21 2.52 -3.27
C GLY A 231 5.93 3.17 -3.84
N HIS A 232 4.88 2.38 -4.04
CA HIS A 232 3.65 2.85 -4.68
C HIS A 232 2.94 3.97 -3.91
N ASN A 233 2.85 5.16 -4.49
CA ASN A 233 2.29 6.35 -3.83
C ASN A 233 0.85 6.16 -3.34
N TYR A 234 -0.03 5.58 -4.17
CA TYR A 234 -1.41 5.37 -3.76
C TYR A 234 -1.50 4.39 -2.57
N SER A 235 -0.68 3.34 -2.53
CA SER A 235 -0.60 2.45 -1.36
C SER A 235 -0.15 3.22 -0.11
N ALA A 236 0.81 4.15 -0.21
CA ALA A 236 1.21 5.00 0.92
C ALA A 236 0.07 5.89 1.43
N GLN A 237 -0.71 6.48 0.51
CA GLN A 237 -1.86 7.33 0.83
C GLN A 237 -2.99 6.53 1.48
N PHE A 238 -3.31 5.36 0.92
CA PHE A 238 -4.30 4.45 1.48
C PHE A 238 -3.94 4.04 2.90
N LEU A 239 -2.69 3.60 3.13
CA LEU A 239 -2.21 3.20 4.45
C LEU A 239 -2.16 4.37 5.43
N ALA A 240 -1.84 5.58 4.98
CA ALA A 240 -1.90 6.79 5.81
C ALA A 240 -3.33 7.06 6.31
N VAL A 241 -4.35 6.96 5.44
CA VAL A 241 -5.74 7.13 5.85
C VAL A 241 -6.17 6.01 6.81
N VAL A 242 -5.85 4.74 6.50
CA VAL A 242 -6.20 3.59 7.34
C VAL A 242 -5.59 3.73 8.76
N THR A 243 -4.31 4.04 8.85
CA THR A 243 -3.60 4.20 10.13
C THR A 243 -4.05 5.44 10.90
N ALA A 244 -4.33 6.55 10.22
CA ALA A 244 -4.91 7.72 10.85
C ALA A 244 -6.32 7.44 11.40
N LYS A 245 -7.20 6.80 10.63
CA LYS A 245 -8.55 6.41 11.09
C LYS A 245 -8.47 5.46 12.28
N ALA A 246 -7.56 4.48 12.26
CA ALA A 246 -7.30 3.61 13.41
C ALA A 246 -6.87 4.42 14.64
N SER A 247 -5.80 5.20 14.55
CA SER A 247 -5.21 5.89 15.70
C SER A 247 -6.07 7.02 16.29
N LEU A 248 -6.90 7.66 15.48
CA LEU A 248 -7.66 8.86 15.86
C LEU A 248 -9.14 8.59 16.14
N VAL A 249 -9.73 7.59 15.47
CA VAL A 249 -11.19 7.35 15.49
C VAL A 249 -11.55 5.99 16.09
N ARG A 250 -10.70 4.97 15.91
CA ARG A 250 -10.90 3.59 16.37
C ARG A 250 -9.60 3.00 16.96
N PRO A 251 -9.06 3.58 18.05
CA PRO A 251 -7.74 3.21 18.58
C PRO A 251 -7.62 1.73 18.97
N GLU A 252 -8.74 1.06 19.26
CA GLU A 252 -8.83 -0.39 19.45
C GLU A 252 -8.35 -1.20 18.24
N GLY A 253 -8.41 -0.64 17.03
CA GLY A 253 -7.93 -1.25 15.79
C GLY A 253 -6.44 -1.10 15.53
N VAL A 254 -5.72 -0.27 16.32
CA VAL A 254 -4.28 -0.01 16.11
C VAL A 254 -3.44 -1.29 16.14
N PRO A 255 -3.54 -2.18 17.16
CA PRO A 255 -2.73 -3.39 17.20
C PRO A 255 -2.91 -4.27 15.97
N LEU A 256 -4.16 -4.41 15.49
CA LEU A 256 -4.48 -5.24 14.33
C LEU A 256 -3.98 -4.62 13.02
N LEU A 257 -4.31 -3.35 12.77
CA LEU A 257 -4.00 -2.71 11.49
C LEU A 257 -2.50 -2.47 11.32
N PHE A 258 -1.81 -1.99 12.35
CA PHE A 258 -0.37 -1.76 12.26
C PHE A 258 0.41 -3.07 12.11
N ASP A 259 0.00 -4.13 12.79
CA ASP A 259 0.67 -5.44 12.69
C ASP A 259 0.51 -6.04 11.29
N VAL A 260 -0.69 -5.99 10.71
CA VAL A 260 -0.93 -6.44 9.33
C VAL A 260 -0.14 -5.62 8.31
N ILE A 261 -0.14 -4.28 8.43
CA ILE A 261 0.58 -3.39 7.52
C ILE A 261 2.09 -3.64 7.58
N LEU A 262 2.67 -3.65 8.78
CA LEU A 262 4.12 -3.72 8.95
C LEU A 262 4.66 -5.14 8.70
N THR A 263 3.90 -6.19 8.99
CA THR A 263 4.30 -7.55 8.62
C THR A 263 4.22 -7.78 7.11
N ALA A 264 3.24 -7.18 6.42
CA ALA A 264 3.16 -7.23 4.97
C ALA A 264 4.24 -6.39 4.27
N TRP A 265 4.58 -5.22 4.82
CA TRP A 265 5.77 -4.47 4.42
C TRP A 265 7.02 -5.34 4.54
N ARG A 266 7.25 -5.99 5.70
CA ARG A 266 8.39 -6.91 5.88
C ARG A 266 8.37 -8.05 4.88
N HIS A 267 7.20 -8.64 4.62
CA HIS A 267 7.06 -9.69 3.62
C HIS A 267 7.53 -9.19 2.24
N ALA A 268 7.13 -7.99 1.84
CA ALA A 268 7.60 -7.37 0.62
C ALA A 268 9.11 -7.11 0.59
N ARG A 269 9.71 -6.60 1.68
CA ARG A 269 11.17 -6.38 1.74
C ARG A 269 11.98 -7.67 1.62
N ASN A 270 11.39 -8.81 2.00
CA ASN A 270 12.00 -10.13 1.89
C ASN A 270 11.60 -10.90 0.62
N THR A 271 10.80 -10.29 -0.26
CA THR A 271 10.34 -10.92 -1.50
C THR A 271 11.13 -10.36 -2.68
N PRO A 272 11.66 -11.19 -3.59
CA PRO A 272 12.26 -10.70 -4.83
C PRO A 272 11.29 -9.83 -5.62
N GLN A 273 11.82 -8.83 -6.35
CA GLN A 273 11.00 -7.86 -7.07
C GLN A 273 10.07 -8.53 -8.09
N LEU A 274 8.77 -8.23 -8.02
CA LEU A 274 7.74 -8.82 -8.88
C LEU A 274 7.33 -7.97 -10.10
N LEU A 275 7.64 -6.67 -10.14
CA LEU A 275 7.20 -5.77 -11.22
C LEU A 275 7.57 -6.27 -12.62
N GLY A 276 8.82 -6.72 -12.78
CA GLY A 276 9.41 -7.12 -14.05
C GLY A 276 9.22 -8.60 -14.41
N ALA A 277 8.37 -9.33 -13.69
CA ALA A 277 8.11 -10.73 -13.99
C ALA A 277 7.41 -10.89 -15.35
N ASP A 278 7.90 -11.83 -16.16
CA ASP A 278 7.29 -12.27 -17.41
C ASP A 278 6.11 -13.20 -17.11
N TRP A 279 4.99 -12.60 -16.73
CA TRP A 279 3.79 -13.34 -16.35
C TRP A 279 3.23 -14.26 -17.44
N PRO A 280 3.19 -13.87 -18.73
CA PRO A 280 2.82 -14.77 -19.82
C PRO A 280 3.59 -16.09 -19.84
N ALA A 281 4.89 -16.07 -19.55
CA ALA A 281 5.71 -17.28 -19.47
C ALA A 281 5.41 -18.17 -18.24
N LEU A 282 4.63 -17.66 -17.28
CA LEU A 282 4.32 -18.30 -16.00
C LEU A 282 2.86 -18.82 -15.92
N TRP A 283 1.96 -18.38 -16.81
CA TRP A 283 0.53 -18.71 -16.74
C TRP A 283 0.19 -20.19 -16.67
N ASN A 284 0.95 -21.02 -17.38
CA ASN A 284 0.70 -22.46 -17.45
C ASN A 284 1.24 -23.25 -16.25
N LEU A 285 1.92 -22.59 -15.31
CA LEU A 285 2.48 -23.21 -14.11
C LEU A 285 1.51 -23.06 -12.93
N PRO A 286 1.40 -24.04 -12.01
CA PRO A 286 0.70 -23.86 -10.75
C PRO A 286 1.29 -22.73 -9.91
N ALA A 287 0.48 -22.04 -9.12
CA ALA A 287 0.92 -20.90 -8.32
C ALA A 287 2.13 -21.20 -7.43
N ASP A 288 2.20 -22.40 -6.82
CA ASP A 288 3.34 -22.83 -5.99
C ASP A 288 4.64 -22.97 -6.79
N ALA A 289 4.57 -23.46 -8.02
CA ALA A 289 5.74 -23.56 -8.89
C ALA A 289 6.22 -22.16 -9.32
N VAL A 290 5.29 -21.23 -9.54
CA VAL A 290 5.62 -19.83 -9.83
C VAL A 290 6.29 -19.17 -8.63
N ARG A 291 5.74 -19.35 -7.41
CA ARG A 291 6.35 -18.86 -6.17
C ARG A 291 7.76 -19.40 -6.00
N GLN A 292 7.98 -20.70 -6.21
CA GLN A 292 9.31 -21.30 -6.15
C GLN A 292 10.27 -20.67 -7.18
N ARG A 293 9.82 -20.45 -8.42
CA ARG A 293 10.63 -19.88 -9.49
C ARG A 293 10.98 -18.41 -9.25
N LEU A 294 10.08 -17.65 -8.64
CA LEU A 294 10.27 -16.23 -8.30
C LEU A 294 10.89 -16.01 -6.92
N GLY A 295 11.09 -17.08 -6.13
CA GLY A 295 11.62 -16.98 -4.77
C GLY A 295 10.64 -16.34 -3.77
N VAL A 296 9.34 -16.47 -4.00
CA VAL A 296 8.28 -15.91 -3.15
C VAL A 296 7.87 -16.92 -2.08
N THR A 297 7.79 -16.48 -0.83
CA THR A 297 7.14 -17.24 0.24
C THR A 297 5.76 -16.67 0.48
N PRO A 298 4.68 -17.46 0.64
CA PRO A 298 3.36 -16.90 0.93
C PRO A 298 3.33 -16.07 2.22
N TYR A 299 2.50 -15.02 2.25
CA TYR A 299 2.31 -14.18 3.42
C TYR A 299 1.75 -14.98 4.60
N ALA A 300 2.51 -14.99 5.69
CA ALA A 300 2.06 -15.53 6.97
C ALA A 300 1.30 -14.44 7.74
N SER A 301 -0.01 -14.35 7.50
CA SER A 301 -0.86 -13.35 8.17
C SER A 301 -0.89 -13.57 9.69
N PRO A 302 -0.75 -12.51 10.51
CA PRO A 302 -0.86 -12.62 11.96
C PRO A 302 -2.29 -12.87 12.44
N PHE A 303 -3.30 -12.66 11.58
CA PHE A 303 -4.72 -12.84 11.90
C PHE A 303 -5.44 -13.65 10.81
N PRO A 304 -6.63 -14.22 11.10
CA PRO A 304 -7.48 -14.78 10.07
C PRO A 304 -7.78 -13.76 8.97
N ALA A 305 -7.64 -14.17 7.71
CA ALA A 305 -7.79 -13.28 6.57
C ALA A 305 -9.15 -12.58 6.51
N ASP A 306 -10.21 -13.30 6.89
CA ASP A 306 -11.61 -12.90 6.87
C ASP A 306 -12.11 -12.35 8.22
N LEU A 307 -11.19 -11.89 9.10
CA LEU A 307 -11.55 -11.43 10.44
C LEU A 307 -12.56 -10.27 10.43
N PHE A 308 -12.47 -9.33 9.49
CA PHE A 308 -13.42 -8.23 9.39
C PHE A 308 -14.81 -8.71 8.99
N GLU A 309 -14.89 -9.60 8.01
CA GLU A 309 -16.12 -10.23 7.56
C GLU A 309 -16.77 -11.07 8.69
N GLN A 310 -15.97 -11.79 9.47
CA GLN A 310 -16.44 -12.53 10.64
C GLN A 310 -17.03 -11.60 11.71
N LEU A 311 -16.37 -10.49 12.01
CA LEU A 311 -16.86 -9.51 12.99
C LEU A 311 -18.15 -8.82 12.51
N GLN A 312 -18.26 -8.50 11.23
CA GLN A 312 -19.48 -7.95 10.63
C GLN A 312 -20.64 -8.94 10.70
N ALA A 313 -20.40 -10.22 10.39
CA ALA A 313 -21.42 -11.26 10.45
C ALA A 313 -21.91 -11.53 11.89
N GLN A 314 -21.09 -11.28 12.92
CA GLN A 314 -21.50 -11.39 14.33
C GLN A 314 -22.28 -10.18 14.84
N ALA A 315 -22.13 -9.02 14.19
CA ALA A 315 -22.83 -7.79 14.56
C ALA A 315 -24.19 -7.62 13.86
N ALA A 316 -24.49 -8.46 12.86
CA ALA A 316 -25.74 -8.51 12.11
C ALA A 316 -26.76 -9.47 12.76
#